data_AF-A0A969SI01-F1
#
_entry.id   AF-A0A969SI01-F1
#
_cell.length_a   1.000
_cell.length_b   1.000
_cell.length_c   1.000
_cell.angle_alpha   90.00
_cell.angle_beta   90.00
_cell.angle_gamma   90.00
#
_symmetry.space_group_name_H-M   'P 1'
#
loop_
_entity.id
_entity.type
_entity.pdbx_description
1 polymer ?
#
loop_
_entity_poly.entity_id
_entity_poly.type
_entity_poly.pdbx_seq_one_letter_code
_entity_poly.pdbx_strand_id
1 'polypeptide(L)'
;MDLGVIPQTHLQLPTNSAQNMNGLDESLNSLSLDERLKQLAIAAQQHPPKSRERQKALARLITALQVSRKLVRPRRGEFQGFYEEVYAVALQLLFAHICEKIDTYDPKRGEVLQWVNFRLEREFFIKASREYLPTLPKGVDPKTCKRLTLDDLDKNNKNNILADAGNNNERNLNSEIFCNILVSFG
;
A
#
# COMPACT_ATOMS: atom_id res chain seq x y z
N MET A 1 41.65 -60.30 -18.16
CA MET A 1 41.40 -58.83 -18.19
C MET A 1 40.04 -58.65 -17.57
N ASP A 2 40.05 -58.37 -16.27
CA ASP A 2 38.87 -58.38 -15.40
C ASP A 2 38.41 -56.93 -15.25
N LEU A 3 37.22 -56.60 -15.77
CA LEU A 3 36.68 -55.24 -15.75
C LEU A 3 35.93 -55.05 -14.43
N GLY A 4 36.57 -54.33 -13.51
CA GLY A 4 36.06 -54.02 -12.19
C GLY A 4 34.72 -53.28 -12.23
N VAL A 5 33.75 -53.83 -11.50
CA VAL A 5 32.45 -53.24 -11.19
C VAL A 5 32.65 -52.12 -10.16
N ILE A 6 32.38 -50.88 -10.55
CA ILE A 6 32.32 -49.73 -9.64
C ILE A 6 30.95 -49.74 -8.95
N PRO A 7 30.85 -49.75 -7.61
CA PRO A 7 29.56 -49.66 -6.95
C PRO A 7 29.04 -48.22 -7.04
N GLN A 8 27.79 -48.06 -7.50
CA GLN A 8 27.09 -46.77 -7.46
C GLN A 8 26.91 -46.33 -6.00
N THR A 9 27.61 -45.27 -5.63
CA THR A 9 27.30 -44.50 -4.42
C THR A 9 26.01 -43.72 -4.67
N HIS A 10 24.90 -44.29 -4.20
CA HIS A 10 23.64 -43.59 -4.09
C HIS A 10 23.81 -42.43 -3.10
N LEU A 11 24.05 -41.23 -3.64
CA LEU A 11 24.16 -39.99 -2.88
C LEU A 11 22.75 -39.61 -2.41
N GLN A 12 22.34 -40.16 -1.27
CA GLN A 12 21.15 -39.71 -0.56
C GLN A 12 21.40 -38.26 -0.12
N LEU A 13 20.85 -37.30 -0.86
CA LEU A 13 20.64 -35.95 -0.35
C LEU A 13 19.75 -36.07 0.90
N PRO A 14 20.13 -35.49 2.05
CA PRO A 14 19.23 -35.42 3.20
C PRO A 14 18.05 -34.53 2.81
N THR A 15 16.94 -35.17 2.47
CA THR A 15 15.62 -34.56 2.33
C THR A 15 15.08 -34.31 3.73
N ASN A 16 15.71 -33.38 4.46
CA ASN A 16 15.25 -32.93 5.77
C ASN A 16 15.27 -31.39 5.81
N SER A 17 14.28 -30.75 5.19
CA SER A 17 13.98 -29.33 5.42
C SER A 17 12.62 -28.89 4.86
N ALA A 18 11.63 -29.79 4.79
CA ALA A 18 10.25 -29.41 4.44
C ALA A 18 9.22 -29.83 5.50
N GLN A 19 9.66 -30.10 6.74
CA GLN A 19 8.74 -30.40 7.83
C GLN A 19 8.40 -29.12 8.63
N ASN A 20 7.19 -28.62 8.35
CA ASN A 20 6.25 -28.06 9.33
C ASN A 20 6.48 -26.63 9.86
N MET A 21 6.18 -25.61 9.05
CA MET A 21 6.01 -24.19 9.48
C MET A 21 4.55 -23.82 9.81
N ASN A 22 3.66 -24.81 9.95
CA ASN A 22 2.27 -24.58 10.37
C ASN A 22 2.11 -24.62 11.90
N GLY A 23 3.01 -25.29 12.63
CA GLY A 23 2.98 -25.32 14.10
C GLY A 23 3.37 -24.01 14.80
N LEU A 24 4.09 -23.11 14.11
CA LEU A 24 4.43 -21.79 14.67
C LEU A 24 3.24 -20.82 14.70
N ASP A 25 2.21 -21.04 13.87
CA ASP A 25 1.07 -20.13 13.73
C ASP A 25 0.14 -20.17 14.95
N GLU A 26 -0.18 -21.37 15.45
CA GLU A 26 -1.04 -21.54 16.62
C GLU A 26 -0.37 -21.07 17.92
N SER A 27 0.92 -21.35 18.09
CA SER A 27 1.67 -20.99 19.32
C SER A 27 1.89 -19.49 19.48
N LEU A 28 1.98 -18.74 18.36
CA LEU A 28 2.17 -17.29 18.38
C LEU A 28 0.92 -16.51 18.79
N ASN A 29 -0.28 -17.08 18.68
CA ASN A 29 -1.52 -16.37 18.97
C ASN A 29 -1.77 -16.15 20.47
N SER A 30 -1.08 -16.88 21.35
CA SER A 30 -1.15 -16.68 22.81
C SER A 30 -0.08 -15.73 23.37
N LEU A 31 0.89 -15.29 22.55
CA LEU A 31 1.97 -14.40 22.99
C LEU A 31 1.51 -12.94 23.04
N SER A 32 2.24 -12.12 23.79
CA SER A 32 2.05 -10.67 23.73
C SER A 32 2.34 -10.15 22.32
N LEU A 33 1.73 -9.01 21.95
CA LEU A 33 1.92 -8.42 20.64
C LEU A 33 3.40 -8.17 20.32
N ASP A 34 4.16 -7.65 21.28
CA ASP A 34 5.56 -7.29 21.09
C ASP A 34 6.43 -8.54 20.85
N GLU A 35 6.22 -9.60 21.63
CA GLU A 35 6.88 -10.90 21.42
C GLU A 35 6.52 -11.51 20.06
N ARG A 36 5.25 -11.46 19.67
CA ARG A 36 4.78 -11.96 18.37
C ARG A 36 5.44 -11.22 17.22
N LEU A 37 5.49 -9.89 17.28
CA LEU A 37 6.16 -9.08 16.26
C LEU A 37 7.66 -9.37 16.19
N LYS A 38 8.31 -9.50 17.34
CA LYS A 38 9.74 -9.83 17.45
C LYS A 38 10.06 -11.20 16.84
N GLN A 39 9.27 -12.23 17.16
CA GLN A 39 9.49 -13.57 16.60
C GLN A 39 9.28 -13.59 15.08
N LEU A 40 8.26 -12.88 14.57
CA LEU A 40 8.04 -12.75 13.12
C LEU A 40 9.18 -12.00 12.42
N ALA A 41 9.73 -10.95 13.04
CA ALA A 41 10.88 -10.22 12.51
C ALA A 41 12.15 -11.08 12.47
N ILE A 42 12.44 -11.82 13.54
CA ILE A 42 13.59 -12.74 13.59
C ILE A 42 13.42 -13.86 12.56
N ALA A 43 12.24 -14.46 12.45
CA ALA A 43 11.96 -15.47 11.44
C ALA A 43 12.20 -14.94 10.02
N ALA A 44 11.81 -13.70 9.73
CA ALA A 44 12.08 -13.07 8.43
C ALA A 44 13.58 -12.82 8.17
N GLN A 45 14.38 -12.57 9.21
CA GLN A 45 15.84 -12.39 9.10
C GLN A 45 16.58 -13.73 8.91
N GLN A 46 16.05 -14.81 9.47
CA GLN A 46 16.67 -16.15 9.39
C GLN A 46 16.60 -16.78 7.99
N HIS A 47 15.70 -16.30 7.13
CA HIS A 47 15.53 -16.83 5.78
C HIS A 47 16.25 -15.96 4.74
N PRO A 48 16.82 -16.57 3.68
CA PRO A 48 17.52 -15.83 2.63
C PRO A 48 16.64 -14.77 1.96
N PRO A 49 17.23 -13.67 1.44
CA PRO A 49 16.49 -12.68 0.70
C PRO A 49 15.75 -13.32 -0.48
N LYS A 50 14.51 -12.87 -0.73
CA LYS A 50 13.59 -13.37 -1.77
C LYS A 50 13.07 -14.80 -1.59
N SER A 51 13.42 -15.51 -0.51
CA SER A 51 12.81 -16.81 -0.21
C SER A 51 11.32 -16.68 0.10
N ARG A 52 10.56 -17.76 -0.18
CA ARG A 52 9.12 -17.80 0.06
C ARG A 52 8.81 -17.74 1.55
N GLU A 53 9.67 -18.35 2.36
CA GLU A 53 9.57 -18.40 3.82
C GLU A 53 9.74 -17.00 4.41
N ARG A 54 10.72 -16.23 3.92
CA ARG A 54 10.90 -14.82 4.28
C ARG A 54 9.67 -13.99 3.93
N GLN A 55 9.14 -14.14 2.72
CA GLN A 55 7.94 -13.43 2.29
C GLN A 55 6.73 -13.75 3.18
N LYS A 56 6.56 -15.02 3.56
CA LYS A 56 5.49 -15.46 4.47
C LYS A 56 5.65 -14.83 5.86
N ALA A 57 6.86 -14.81 6.41
CA ALA A 57 7.14 -14.19 7.70
C ALA A 57 6.90 -12.67 7.68
N LEU A 58 7.35 -11.98 6.62
CA LEU A 58 7.12 -10.55 6.41
C LEU A 58 5.63 -10.21 6.25
N ALA A 59 4.89 -10.99 5.46
CA ALA A 59 3.46 -10.79 5.27
C ALA A 59 2.69 -10.93 6.61
N ARG A 60 3.05 -11.93 7.42
CA ARG A 60 2.50 -12.09 8.78
C ARG A 60 2.86 -10.93 9.69
N LEU A 61 4.10 -10.45 9.63
CA LEU A 61 4.56 -9.29 10.41
C LEU A 61 3.76 -8.03 10.07
N ILE A 62 3.61 -7.72 8.78
CA ILE A 62 2.85 -6.55 8.31
C ILE A 62 1.38 -6.66 8.71
N THR A 63 0.78 -7.84 8.54
CA THR A 63 -0.60 -8.09 8.96
C THR A 63 -0.77 -7.87 10.46
N ALA A 64 0.18 -8.35 11.28
CA ALA A 64 0.17 -8.12 12.72
C ALA A 64 0.25 -6.63 13.09
N LEU A 65 1.11 -5.86 12.42
CA LEU A 65 1.22 -4.41 12.61
C LEU A 65 -0.09 -3.70 12.24
N GLN A 66 -0.70 -4.05 11.11
CA GLN A 66 -1.96 -3.45 10.64
C GLN A 66 -3.13 -3.77 11.59
N VAL A 67 -3.28 -5.03 11.98
CA VAL A 67 -4.34 -5.48 12.89
C VAL A 67 -4.19 -4.86 14.28
N SER A 68 -2.95 -4.62 14.73
CA SER A 68 -2.71 -3.99 16.04
C SER A 68 -3.28 -2.58 16.15
N ARG A 69 -3.41 -1.86 15.03
CA ARG A 69 -3.79 -0.43 14.98
C ARG A 69 -2.94 0.49 15.89
N LYS A 70 -1.75 0.04 16.32
CA LYS A 70 -0.85 0.81 17.20
C LYS A 70 0.20 1.64 16.45
N LEU A 71 0.06 1.77 15.12
CA LEU A 71 0.93 2.60 14.31
C LEU A 71 0.63 4.08 14.55
N VAL A 72 1.68 4.86 14.78
CA VAL A 72 1.57 6.31 15.00
C VAL A 72 0.93 6.98 13.79
N ARG A 73 0.13 8.01 14.04
CA ARG A 73 -0.51 8.84 13.01
C ARG A 73 0.07 10.25 13.03
N PRO A 74 0.03 10.99 11.90
CA PRO A 74 0.45 12.39 11.87
C PRO A 74 -0.39 13.24 12.84
N ARG A 75 0.14 14.37 13.27
CA ARG A 75 -0.57 15.24 14.23
C ARG A 75 -1.86 15.75 13.62
N ARG A 76 -2.91 15.88 14.44
CA ARG A 76 -4.19 16.43 13.99
C ARG A 76 -3.97 17.85 13.47
N GLY A 77 -4.36 18.11 12.23
CA GLY A 77 -4.16 19.39 11.55
C GLY A 77 -2.94 19.45 10.63
N GLU A 78 -2.04 18.46 10.66
CA GLU A 78 -1.07 18.25 9.59
C GLU A 78 -1.80 17.74 8.33
N PHE A 79 -1.30 18.12 7.14
CA PHE A 79 -1.81 17.65 5.86
C PHE A 79 -3.33 17.87 5.65
N GLN A 80 -3.83 19.09 5.95
CA GLN A 80 -5.24 19.45 5.74
C GLN A 80 -5.72 19.07 4.33
N GLY A 81 -6.82 18.31 4.26
CA GLY A 81 -7.42 17.84 3.00
C GLY A 81 -6.78 16.59 2.38
N PHE A 82 -5.64 16.12 2.90
CA PHE A 82 -4.90 14.97 2.37
C PHE A 82 -4.41 14.00 3.48
N TYR A 83 -4.97 14.12 4.68
CA TYR A 83 -4.48 13.47 5.88
C TYR A 83 -4.46 11.93 5.76
N GLU A 84 -5.57 11.33 5.32
CA GLU A 84 -5.68 9.87 5.21
C GLU A 84 -4.83 9.33 4.05
N GLU A 85 -4.65 10.11 2.98
CA GLU A 85 -3.87 9.70 1.82
C GLU A 85 -2.37 9.77 2.08
N VAL A 86 -1.90 10.85 2.71
CA VAL A 86 -0.51 10.93 3.17
C VAL A 86 -0.23 9.82 4.16
N TYR A 87 -1.19 9.49 5.04
CA TYR A 87 -1.05 8.36 5.96
C TYR A 87 -0.96 7.02 5.22
N ALA A 88 -1.84 6.77 4.24
CA ALA A 88 -1.84 5.54 3.45
C ALA A 88 -0.53 5.36 2.66
N VAL A 89 -0.05 6.44 2.01
CA VAL A 89 1.24 6.43 1.29
C VAL A 89 2.40 6.19 2.26
N ALA A 90 2.39 6.82 3.43
CA ALA A 90 3.43 6.60 4.44
C ALA A 90 3.47 5.15 4.92
N LEU A 91 2.31 4.51 5.14
CA LEU A 91 2.23 3.09 5.47
C LEU A 91 2.76 2.19 4.36
N GLN A 92 2.42 2.49 3.10
CA GLN A 92 2.90 1.72 1.95
C GLN A 92 4.43 1.79 1.85
N LEU A 93 5.00 3.00 1.94
CA LEU A 93 6.45 3.21 1.90
C LEU A 93 7.16 2.52 3.07
N LEU A 94 6.57 2.58 4.27
CA LEU A 94 7.07 1.88 5.45
C LEU A 94 7.08 0.36 5.25
N PHE A 95 5.99 -0.24 4.80
CA PHE A 95 5.92 -1.69 4.62
C PHE A 95 6.86 -2.19 3.53
N ALA A 96 7.00 -1.43 2.44
CA ALA A 96 8.02 -1.72 1.42
C ALA A 96 9.43 -1.70 2.03
N HIS A 97 9.74 -0.69 2.84
CA HIS A 97 11.03 -0.61 3.54
C HIS A 97 11.26 -1.77 4.50
N ILE A 98 10.24 -2.19 5.25
CA ILE A 98 10.34 -3.36 6.13
C ILE A 98 10.68 -4.61 5.30
N CYS A 99 10.00 -4.83 4.17
CA CYS A 99 10.30 -5.97 3.30
C CYS A 99 11.74 -5.97 2.77
N GLU A 100 12.27 -4.79 2.44
CA GLU A 100 13.62 -4.65 1.89
C GLU A 100 14.72 -4.69 2.96
N LYS A 101 14.46 -4.11 4.14
CA LYS A 101 15.48 -3.78 5.14
C LYS A 101 15.17 -4.35 6.52
N ILE A 102 14.40 -5.45 6.60
CA ILE A 102 14.15 -6.15 7.87
C ILE A 102 15.47 -6.54 8.57
N ASP A 103 16.54 -6.82 7.82
CA ASP A 103 17.85 -7.18 8.39
C ASP A 103 18.52 -6.02 9.16
N THR A 104 18.05 -4.79 8.98
CA THR A 104 18.53 -3.62 9.73
C THR A 104 17.90 -3.48 11.11
N TYR A 105 16.84 -4.24 11.39
CA TYR A 105 16.21 -4.28 12.70
C TYR A 105 17.10 -5.04 13.69
N ASP A 106 17.38 -4.41 14.83
CA ASP A 106 18.15 -4.99 15.92
C ASP A 106 17.23 -5.22 17.13
N PRO A 107 16.93 -6.49 17.47
CA PRO A 107 16.06 -6.82 18.60
C PRO A 107 16.59 -6.39 19.97
N LYS A 108 17.86 -5.98 20.08
CA LYS A 108 18.45 -5.47 21.32
C LYS A 108 18.21 -3.97 21.52
N ARG A 109 17.87 -3.23 20.46
CA ARG A 109 17.67 -1.77 20.51
C ARG A 109 16.25 -1.37 20.91
N GLY A 110 15.29 -2.27 20.75
CA GLY A 110 13.90 -2.02 21.13
C GLY A 110 12.91 -2.92 20.39
N GLU A 111 11.65 -2.75 20.74
CA GLU A 111 10.55 -3.53 20.17
C GLU A 111 10.27 -3.13 18.73
N VAL A 112 9.79 -4.08 17.92
CA VAL A 112 9.48 -3.85 16.49
C VAL A 112 8.50 -2.68 16.33
N LEU A 113 7.48 -2.61 17.18
CA LEU A 113 6.48 -1.55 17.10
C LEU A 113 7.09 -0.15 17.34
N GLN A 114 8.02 -0.03 18.29
CA GLN A 114 8.72 1.23 18.57
C GLN A 114 9.62 1.64 17.40
N TRP A 115 10.37 0.68 16.85
CA TRP A 115 11.22 0.90 15.69
C TRP A 115 10.42 1.37 14.47
N VAL A 116 9.30 0.71 14.19
CA VAL A 116 8.39 1.06 13.09
C VAL A 116 7.78 2.45 13.31
N ASN A 117 7.30 2.75 14.53
CA ASN A 117 6.72 4.07 14.83
C ASN A 117 7.73 5.19 14.70
N PHE A 118 8.97 4.99 15.18
CA PHE A 118 10.04 5.96 15.04
C PHE A 118 10.36 6.28 13.57
N ARG A 119 10.43 5.25 12.73
CA ARG A 119 10.64 5.41 11.28
C ARG A 119 9.45 6.12 10.62
N LEU A 120 8.23 5.74 10.98
CA LEU A 120 7.01 6.30 10.42
C LEU A 120 6.91 7.82 10.68
N GLU A 121 7.13 8.22 11.94
CA GLU A 121 7.07 9.62 12.36
C GLU A 121 8.19 10.47 11.73
N ARG A 122 9.44 9.97 11.73
CA ARG A 122 10.59 10.78 11.32
C ARG A 122 10.84 10.82 9.83
N GLU A 123 10.60 9.72 9.12
CA GLU A 123 11.04 9.57 7.72
C GLU A 123 9.86 9.47 6.77
N PHE A 124 8.87 8.64 7.07
CA PHE A 124 7.85 8.28 6.09
C PHE A 124 6.75 9.32 5.94
N PHE A 125 6.36 10.06 6.98
CA PHE A 125 5.40 11.17 6.78
C PHE A 125 5.96 12.28 5.89
N ILE A 126 7.22 12.65 6.07
CA ILE A 126 7.91 13.65 5.23
C ILE A 126 8.04 13.14 3.79
N LYS A 127 8.39 11.87 3.62
CA LYS A 127 8.53 11.27 2.30
C LYS A 127 7.17 11.18 1.58
N ALA A 128 6.15 10.69 2.27
CA ALA A 128 4.79 10.58 1.74
C ALA A 128 4.22 11.95 1.37
N SER A 129 4.42 12.97 2.20
CA SER A 129 3.94 14.31 1.88
C SER A 129 4.61 14.89 0.63
N ARG A 130 5.90 14.61 0.40
CA ARG A 130 6.63 15.05 -0.79
C ARG A 130 6.20 14.32 -2.07
N GLU A 131 5.82 13.06 -1.94
CA GLU A 131 5.40 12.22 -3.06
C GLU A 131 3.95 12.45 -3.44
N TYR A 132 3.08 12.69 -2.45
CA TYR A 132 1.65 12.76 -2.65
C TYR A 132 1.09 14.18 -2.77
N LEU A 133 1.65 15.17 -2.06
CA LEU A 133 1.13 16.53 -2.16
C LEU A 133 1.61 17.18 -3.46
N PRO A 134 0.72 17.88 -4.18
CA PRO A 134 1.13 18.66 -5.34
C PRO A 134 2.17 19.69 -4.91
N THR A 135 3.26 19.79 -5.66
CA THR A 135 4.23 20.88 -5.50
C THR A 135 3.51 22.18 -5.83
N LEU A 136 3.09 22.91 -4.80
CA LEU A 136 2.36 24.16 -5.01
C LEU A 136 3.31 25.18 -5.66
N PRO A 137 2.87 25.85 -6.74
CA PRO A 137 3.59 27.00 -7.26
C PRO A 137 3.80 28.03 -6.16
N LYS A 138 4.96 28.71 -6.17
CA LYS A 138 5.24 29.79 -5.20
C LYS A 138 4.11 30.82 -5.25
N GLY A 139 3.47 31.07 -4.10
CA GLY A 139 2.37 32.04 -3.97
C GLY A 139 0.97 31.43 -3.90
N VAL A 140 0.80 30.10 -3.99
CA VAL A 140 -0.48 29.44 -3.75
C VAL A 140 -0.56 28.95 -2.30
N ASP A 141 -1.57 29.42 -1.57
CA ASP A 141 -1.81 28.97 -0.20
C ASP A 141 -2.27 27.51 -0.19
N PRO A 142 -1.61 26.60 0.56
CA PRO A 142 -2.02 25.20 0.63
C PRO A 142 -3.45 25.00 1.14
N LYS A 143 -3.97 25.99 1.90
CA LYS A 143 -5.31 25.99 2.47
C LYS A 143 -6.41 26.29 1.46
N THR A 144 -6.10 26.94 0.33
CA THR A 144 -7.07 27.24 -0.73
C THR A 144 -7.14 26.15 -1.78
N CYS A 145 -6.17 25.23 -1.84
CA CYS A 145 -6.23 24.04 -2.68
C CYS A 145 -7.27 23.05 -2.16
N LYS A 146 -8.51 23.18 -2.65
CA LYS A 146 -9.55 22.19 -2.43
C LYS A 146 -9.36 21.03 -3.40
N ARG A 147 -9.20 19.82 -2.86
CA ARG A 147 -9.27 18.60 -3.67
C ARG A 147 -10.72 18.40 -4.12
N LEU A 148 -10.89 18.17 -5.42
CA LEU A 148 -12.16 17.76 -6.02
C LEU A 148 -12.10 16.26 -6.31
N THR A 149 -13.13 15.53 -5.91
CA THR A 149 -13.33 14.14 -6.35
C THR A 149 -14.00 14.09 -7.73
N LEU A 150 -13.96 12.95 -8.41
CA LEU A 150 -14.71 12.76 -9.65
C LEU A 150 -16.21 13.03 -9.44
N ASP A 151 -16.75 12.61 -8.31
CA ASP A 151 -18.13 12.88 -7.91
C ASP A 151 -18.41 14.38 -7.73
N ASP A 152 -17.44 15.16 -7.25
CA ASP A 152 -17.59 16.61 -7.11
C ASP A 152 -17.62 17.30 -8.48
N LEU A 153 -16.86 16.79 -9.46
CA LEU A 153 -16.88 17.29 -10.83
C LEU A 153 -18.21 16.96 -11.54
N ASP A 154 -18.74 15.75 -11.34
CA ASP A 154 -20.04 15.35 -11.89
C ASP A 154 -21.19 16.18 -11.32
N LYS A 155 -21.14 16.51 -10.02
CA LYS A 155 -22.11 17.41 -9.38
C LYS A 155 -22.02 18.83 -9.92
N ASN A 156 -20.80 19.34 -10.11
CA ASN A 156 -20.61 20.69 -10.65
C ASN A 156 -21.07 20.79 -12.11
N ASN A 157 -20.89 19.74 -12.90
CA ASN A 157 -21.40 19.66 -14.26
C ASN A 157 -22.94 19.63 -14.28
N LYS A 158 -23.58 18.82 -13.43
CA LYS A 158 -25.05 18.79 -13.29
C LYS A 158 -25.63 20.14 -12.87
N ASN A 159 -24.99 20.84 -11.95
CA ASN A 159 -25.43 22.17 -11.50
C ASN A 159 -25.35 23.21 -12.63
N ASN A 160 -24.34 23.13 -13.51
CA ASN A 160 -24.26 23.99 -14.70
C ASN A 160 -25.34 23.66 -15.73
N ILE A 161 -25.67 22.38 -15.93
CA ILE A 161 -26.72 21.95 -16.87
C ILE A 161 -28.12 22.36 -16.37
N LEU A 162 -28.36 22.30 -15.05
CA LEU A 162 -29.63 22.73 -14.43
C LEU A 162 -29.77 24.26 -14.38
N ALA A 163 -28.66 25.01 -14.26
CA ALA A 163 -28.67 26.46 -14.31
C ALA A 163 -28.99 27.02 -15.71
N ASP A 164 -28.65 26.28 -16.77
CA ASP A 164 -28.88 26.69 -18.17
C ASP A 164 -30.30 26.35 -18.68
N ALA A 165 -31.03 25.48 -17.98
CA ALA A 165 -32.42 25.13 -18.31
C ALA A 165 -33.44 26.21 -17.85
N GLY A 166 -33.01 27.22 -17.08
CA GLY A 166 -33.87 28.27 -16.54
C GLY A 166 -33.99 29.54 -17.37
N ASN A 167 -33.25 29.67 -18.49
CA ASN A 167 -33.24 30.93 -19.24
C ASN A 167 -33.04 30.71 -20.74
N ASN A 168 -34.06 30.19 -21.44
CA ASN A 168 -34.14 30.28 -22.90
C ASN A 168 -35.60 30.40 -23.36
N ASN A 169 -36.13 31.61 -23.22
CA ASN A 169 -37.29 32.06 -23.97
C ASN A 169 -36.73 32.82 -25.18
N GLU A 170 -36.61 32.17 -26.35
CA GLU A 170 -36.81 32.78 -27.68
C GLU A 170 -36.55 31.79 -28.84
N ARG A 171 -37.62 31.56 -29.60
CA ARG A 171 -37.67 31.42 -31.07
C ARG A 171 -36.98 30.20 -31.72
N ASN A 172 -37.83 29.20 -31.95
CA ASN A 172 -38.24 28.77 -33.30
C ASN A 172 -37.36 29.30 -34.46
N LEU A 173 -36.45 28.47 -34.94
CA LEU A 173 -36.13 28.20 -36.35
C LEU A 173 -34.96 27.22 -36.34
N ASN A 174 -35.24 25.94 -36.58
CA ASN A 174 -34.35 24.89 -37.14
C ASN A 174 -34.95 23.48 -36.98
N SER A 175 -36.27 23.37 -36.85
CA SER A 175 -37.03 22.12 -37.05
C SER A 175 -37.28 21.78 -38.53
N GLU A 176 -36.62 22.43 -39.50
CA GLU A 176 -36.87 22.20 -40.93
C GLU A 176 -35.66 21.85 -41.81
N ILE A 177 -34.44 21.69 -41.28
CA ILE A 177 -33.28 21.40 -42.16
C ILE A 177 -32.61 20.03 -41.93
N PHE A 178 -32.85 19.33 -40.81
CA PHE A 178 -32.22 18.01 -40.59
C PHE A 178 -33.12 16.77 -40.69
N CYS A 179 -34.39 16.94 -41.11
CA CYS A 179 -35.26 15.81 -41.47
C CYS A 179 -35.34 15.51 -42.98
N ASN A 180 -34.56 16.16 -43.84
CA ASN A 180 -34.65 16.01 -45.30
C ASN A 180 -33.43 15.38 -46.01
N ILE A 181 -32.53 14.67 -45.31
CA ILE A 181 -31.52 13.81 -45.98
C ILE A 181 -31.43 12.44 -45.28
N LEU A 182 -32.55 11.71 -45.23
CA LEU A 182 -32.53 10.26 -44.99
C LEU A 182 -33.70 9.53 -45.66
N VAL A 183 -34.09 10.02 -46.85
CA VAL A 183 -34.92 9.30 -47.82
C VAL A 183 -34.37 9.57 -49.21
N SER A 184 -33.18 9.04 -49.52
CA SER A 184 -32.65 8.79 -50.88
C SER A 184 -31.22 8.29 -50.75
N PHE A 185 -31.06 6.97 -50.74
CA PHE A 185 -29.91 6.13 -51.13
C PHE A 185 -30.05 4.81 -50.34
N GLY A 186 -30.75 3.78 -50.83
CA GLY A 186 -31.26 3.58 -52.19
C GLY A 186 -30.15 3.39 -53.20
#